data_AF-A0A4S2GIC6-F1
#
_entry.id   AF-A0A4S2GIC6-F1
#
_cell.length_a   1.000
_cell.length_b   1.000
_cell.length_c   1.000
_cell.angle_alpha   90.00
_cell.angle_beta   90.00
_cell.angle_gamma   90.00
#
_symmetry.space_group_name_H-M   'P 1'
#
loop_
_entity.id
_entity.type
_entity.pdbx_description
1 polymer ?
#
loop_
_entity_poly.entity_id
_entity_poly.type
_entity_poly.pdbx_seq_one_letter_code
_entity_poly.pdbx_strand_id
1 'polypeptide(L)'
;RTDLTSSQVGTKLRTDDKVAQGFGVGRMTVQRFIRLTELIPPILQMVDEGKIALTPAVELSFLKKDEQENLFATMESEEATPSLSQAQRMKNLSQSGRLDMDMIFSIMTE
;
A
#
# COMPACT_ATOMS: atom_id res chain seq x y z
N ARG A 1 -34.86 -15.98 -26.05
CA ARG A 1 -33.51 -16.27 -25.52
C ARG A 1 -32.74 -14.94 -25.57
N THR A 2 -33.01 -14.01 -24.67
CA THR A 2 -32.23 -13.73 -23.43
C THR A 2 -30.74 -13.59 -23.70
N ASP A 3 -30.31 -12.35 -23.96
CA ASP A 3 -29.09 -11.81 -23.36
C ASP A 3 -29.18 -10.28 -23.29
N LEU A 4 -29.69 -9.79 -22.15
CA LEU A 4 -29.57 -8.40 -21.72
C LEU A 4 -28.62 -8.43 -20.53
N THR A 5 -27.32 -8.45 -20.82
CA THR A 5 -26.32 -8.21 -19.78
C THR A 5 -26.32 -6.70 -19.48
N SER A 6 -27.02 -6.38 -18.40
CA SER A 6 -26.97 -5.10 -17.70
C SER A 6 -25.56 -4.83 -17.18
N SER A 7 -24.99 -3.68 -17.53
CA SER A 7 -23.91 -3.06 -16.77
C SER A 7 -24.24 -1.58 -16.52
N GLN A 8 -25.22 -1.37 -15.65
CA GLN A 8 -25.25 -0.14 -14.85
C GLN A 8 -24.18 -0.25 -13.76
N VAL A 9 -23.28 0.72 -13.68
CA VAL A 9 -23.00 1.55 -12.49
C VAL A 9 -21.85 2.48 -12.85
N GLY A 10 -22.13 3.78 -12.67
CA GLY A 10 -21.39 4.88 -13.24
C GLY A 10 -19.90 4.88 -12.92
N THR A 11 -19.11 4.99 -13.98
CA THR A 11 -17.81 5.64 -13.93
C THR A 11 -18.08 7.10 -13.59
N LYS A 12 -18.12 7.39 -12.28
CA LYS A 12 -17.95 8.75 -11.75
C LYS A 12 -16.64 9.26 -12.32
N LEU A 13 -16.71 9.96 -13.45
CA LEU A 13 -15.71 10.89 -13.94
C LEU A 13 -15.44 11.86 -12.79
N ARG A 14 -14.48 11.52 -11.92
CA ARG A 14 -13.95 12.42 -10.91
C ARG A 14 -12.79 13.16 -11.56
N THR A 15 -12.77 14.44 -11.25
CA THR A 15 -12.03 15.57 -11.83
C THR A 15 -10.51 15.37 -11.96
N ASP A 16 -9.99 14.31 -11.34
CA ASP A 16 -8.64 13.75 -11.34
C ASP A 16 -8.16 13.41 -12.77
N ASP A 17 -9.10 13.33 -13.72
CA ASP A 17 -8.84 12.99 -15.10
C ASP A 17 -7.86 13.95 -15.81
N LYS A 18 -7.87 15.24 -15.42
CA LYS A 18 -7.23 16.32 -16.18
C LYS A 18 -5.76 16.60 -15.82
N VAL A 19 -5.26 16.14 -14.67
CA VAL A 19 -3.88 16.48 -14.22
C VAL A 19 -2.82 15.55 -14.81
N ALA A 20 -3.18 14.31 -15.15
CA ALA A 20 -2.22 13.30 -15.62
C ALA A 20 -1.76 13.42 -17.08
N GLN A 21 -2.39 14.26 -17.90
CA GLN A 21 -2.00 14.43 -19.31
C GLN A 21 -0.78 15.34 -19.52
N GLY A 22 -0.35 16.11 -18.51
CA GLY A 22 0.76 17.06 -18.66
C GLY A 22 2.18 16.48 -18.60
N PHE A 23 2.35 15.28 -18.01
CA PHE A 23 3.69 14.75 -17.67
C PHE A 23 4.00 13.35 -18.21
N GLY A 24 3.11 12.72 -19.00
CA GLY A 24 3.32 11.35 -19.50
C GLY A 24 3.32 10.28 -18.40
N VAL A 25 2.92 10.66 -17.18
CA VAL A 25 2.82 9.78 -16.02
C VAL A 25 1.34 9.45 -15.81
N GLY A 26 0.97 8.18 -15.98
CA GLY A 26 -0.42 7.75 -15.79
C GLY A 26 -0.92 8.10 -14.38
N ARG A 27 -2.23 8.36 -14.23
CA ARG A 27 -2.87 8.72 -12.93
C ARG A 27 -2.49 7.79 -11.79
N MET A 28 -2.38 6.50 -12.11
CA MET A 28 -1.98 5.46 -11.18
C MET A 28 -0.63 5.74 -10.53
N THR A 29 0.32 6.33 -11.28
CA THR A 29 1.66 6.63 -10.77
C THR A 29 1.64 7.86 -9.87
N VAL A 30 0.90 8.92 -10.21
CA VAL A 30 0.75 10.09 -9.33
C VAL A 30 0.07 9.71 -8.02
N GLN A 31 -1.00 8.92 -8.08
CA GLN A 31 -1.69 8.42 -6.88
C GLN A 31 -0.78 7.57 -5.99
N ARG A 32 0.07 6.72 -6.58
CA ARG A 32 1.07 5.93 -5.84
C ARG A 32 2.06 6.82 -5.10
N PHE A 33 2.60 7.86 -5.76
CA PHE A 33 3.52 8.79 -5.11
C PHE A 33 2.85 9.59 -3.98
N ILE A 34 1.62 10.05 -4.17
CA ILE A 34 0.84 10.68 -3.09
C ILE A 34 0.66 9.69 -1.95
N ARG A 35 0.40 8.42 -2.23
CA ARG A 35 0.20 7.43 -1.17
C ARG A 35 1.46 7.23 -0.31
N LEU A 36 2.66 7.31 -0.89
CA LEU A 36 3.90 7.18 -0.11
C LEU A 36 4.05 8.24 0.98
N THR A 37 3.39 9.40 0.88
CA THR A 37 3.45 10.44 1.93
C THR A 37 2.74 10.02 3.22
N GLU A 38 2.02 8.90 3.19
CA GLU A 38 1.31 8.31 4.33
C GLU A 38 2.18 7.27 5.06
N LEU A 39 3.39 7.02 4.56
CA LEU A 39 4.40 6.24 5.26
C LEU A 39 5.01 7.05 6.40
N ILE A 40 5.33 6.37 7.50
CA ILE A 40 6.19 6.96 8.53
C ILE A 40 7.59 7.24 7.94
N PRO A 41 8.30 8.28 8.44
CA PRO A 41 9.59 8.67 7.89
C PRO A 41 10.63 7.54 7.78
N PRO A 42 10.77 6.62 8.77
CA PRO A 42 11.71 5.52 8.66
C PRO A 42 11.42 4.58 7.49
N ILE A 43 10.15 4.20 7.28
CA ILE A 43 9.79 3.32 6.17
C ILE A 43 9.96 4.05 4.83
N LEU A 44 9.60 5.34 4.75
CA LEU A 44 9.83 6.13 3.54
C LEU A 44 11.32 6.21 3.19
N GLN A 45 12.19 6.42 4.18
CA GLN A 45 13.64 6.43 3.98
C GLN A 45 14.15 5.08 3.45
N MET A 46 13.61 3.95 3.93
CA MET A 46 13.96 2.63 3.39
C MET A 46 13.53 2.46 1.92
N VAL A 47 12.47 3.15 1.47
CA VAL A 47 12.08 3.20 0.05
C VAL A 47 13.06 4.03 -0.75
N ASP A 48 13.43 5.20 -0.25
CA ASP A 48 14.40 6.10 -0.89
C ASP A 48 15.79 5.46 -1.01
N GLU A 49 16.19 4.67 -0.01
CA GLU A 49 17.42 3.87 -0.02
C GLU A 49 17.33 2.60 -0.88
N GLY A 50 16.16 2.30 -1.45
CA GLY A 50 15.93 1.12 -2.28
C GLY A 50 15.85 -0.20 -1.52
N LYS A 51 15.78 -0.17 -0.17
CA LYS A 51 15.60 -1.36 0.68
C LYS A 51 14.19 -1.93 0.56
N ILE A 52 13.19 -1.06 0.39
CA ILE A 52 11.80 -1.47 0.14
C ILE A 52 11.41 -1.00 -1.27
N ALA A 53 10.98 -1.95 -2.10
CA ALA A 53 10.50 -1.61 -3.44
C ALA A 53 9.21 -0.76 -3.39
N LEU A 54 9.00 0.05 -4.43
CA LEU A 54 7.85 0.97 -4.54
C LEU A 54 6.49 0.27 -4.36
N THR A 55 6.32 -0.93 -4.93
CA THR A 55 5.02 -1.62 -4.91
C THR A 55 4.65 -2.09 -3.49
N PRO A 56 5.51 -2.81 -2.74
CA PRO A 56 5.28 -3.07 -1.31
C PRO A 56 5.05 -1.78 -0.50
N ALA A 57 5.84 -0.74 -0.72
CA ALA A 57 5.70 0.53 -0.01
C ALA A 57 4.30 1.16 -0.19
N VAL A 58 3.76 1.10 -1.41
CA VAL A 58 2.38 1.54 -1.68
C VAL A 58 1.36 0.69 -0.92
N GLU A 59 1.54 -0.62 -0.76
CA GLU A 59 0.64 -1.41 0.07
C GLU A 59 0.79 -1.05 1.56
N LEU A 60 2.03 -0.83 2.01
CA LEU A 60 2.33 -0.50 3.40
C LEU A 60 1.75 0.84 3.84
N SER A 61 1.68 1.81 2.93
CA SER A 61 1.07 3.12 3.19
C SER A 61 -0.45 3.06 3.47
N PHE A 62 -1.08 1.87 3.37
CA PHE A 62 -2.45 1.63 3.84
C PHE A 62 -2.58 1.17 5.28
N LEU A 63 -1.49 0.85 5.96
CA LEU A 63 -1.50 0.56 7.38
C LEU A 63 -1.70 1.85 8.18
N LYS A 64 -2.32 1.72 9.35
CA LYS A 64 -2.37 2.81 10.32
C LYS A 64 -0.96 3.13 10.82
N LYS A 65 -0.77 4.35 11.35
CA LYS A 65 0.56 4.81 11.78
C LYS A 65 1.19 3.92 12.85
N ASP A 66 0.39 3.49 13.84
CA ASP A 66 0.80 2.57 14.90
C ASP A 66 1.17 1.18 14.35
N GLU A 67 0.42 0.67 13.37
CA GLU A 67 0.76 -0.58 12.69
C GLU A 67 2.07 -0.48 11.89
N GLN A 68 2.35 0.70 11.29
CA GLN A 68 3.62 0.95 10.62
C GLN A 68 4.80 1.04 11.60
N GLU A 69 4.59 1.64 12.78
CA GLU A 69 5.60 1.69 13.86
C GLU A 69 5.93 0.27 14.36
N ASN A 70 4.91 -0.57 14.58
CA ASN A 70 5.10 -1.97 14.95
C ASN A 70 5.84 -2.76 13.87
N LEU A 71 5.46 -2.56 12.60
CA LEU A 71 6.14 -3.18 11.47
C LEU A 71 7.61 -2.76 11.40
N PHE A 72 7.91 -1.48 11.56
CA PHE A 72 9.28 -1.00 11.53
C PHE A 72 10.13 -1.62 12.65
N ALA A 73 9.59 -1.70 13.87
CA ALA A 73 10.26 -2.39 14.98
C ALA A 73 10.55 -3.87 14.66
N THR A 74 9.62 -4.57 14.00
CA THR A 74 9.84 -5.95 13.53
C THR A 74 10.88 -6.03 12.41
N MET A 75 10.92 -5.07 11.49
CA MET A 75 11.98 -5.04 10.47
C MET A 75 13.37 -4.88 11.08
N GLU A 76 13.51 -4.06 12.12
CA GLU A 76 14.76 -3.87 12.85
C GLU A 76 15.14 -5.13 13.67
N SER A 77 14.17 -5.81 14.30
CA SER A 77 14.45 -7.01 15.10
C SER A 77 14.85 -8.21 14.25
N GLU A 78 14.18 -8.40 13.12
CA GLU A 78 14.39 -9.55 12.23
C GLU A 78 15.41 -9.27 11.12
N GLU A 79 15.98 -8.06 11.07
CA GLU A 79 16.87 -7.58 10.01
C GLU A 79 16.29 -7.84 8.60
N ALA A 80 14.97 -7.67 8.44
CA ALA A 80 14.22 -8.07 7.25
C ALA A 80 13.23 -7.00 6.78
N THR A 81 12.97 -6.97 5.46
CA THR A 81 11.93 -6.13 4.85
C THR A 81 10.82 -6.99 4.24
N PRO A 82 9.55 -6.57 4.32
CA PRO A 82 8.44 -7.36 3.80
C PRO A 82 8.48 -7.46 2.27
N SER A 83 8.22 -8.66 1.78
CA SER A 83 7.85 -8.93 0.40
C SER A 83 6.51 -8.28 0.04
N LEU A 84 6.19 -8.26 -1.26
CA LEU A 84 4.90 -7.76 -1.74
C LEU A 84 3.72 -8.55 -1.16
N SER A 85 3.82 -9.89 -1.09
CA SER A 85 2.75 -10.73 -0.55
C SER A 85 2.50 -10.46 0.93
N GLN A 86 3.56 -10.30 1.72
CA GLN A 86 3.47 -9.93 3.13
C GLN A 86 2.79 -8.56 3.29
N ALA A 87 3.21 -7.54 2.53
CA ALA A 87 2.62 -6.21 2.57
C ALA A 87 1.12 -6.19 2.20
N GLN A 88 0.72 -6.95 1.17
CA GLN A 88 -0.69 -7.11 0.79
C GLN A 88 -1.51 -7.78 1.90
N ARG A 89 -0.94 -8.80 2.55
CA ARG A 89 -1.61 -9.51 3.64
C ARG A 89 -1.81 -8.61 4.87
N MET A 90 -0.78 -7.84 5.24
CA MET A 90 -0.87 -6.85 6.31
C MET A 90 -1.94 -5.80 6.02
N LYS A 91 -1.96 -5.24 4.80
CA LYS A 91 -3.00 -4.29 4.39
C LYS A 91 -4.40 -4.86 4.55
N ASN A 92 -4.65 -6.08 4.07
CA ASN A 92 -5.97 -6.72 4.18
C ASN A 92 -6.39 -6.90 5.66
N LEU A 93 -5.45 -7.30 6.52
CA LEU A 93 -5.71 -7.45 7.96
C LEU A 93 -5.98 -6.10 8.62
N SER A 94 -5.20 -5.07 8.31
CA SER A 94 -5.36 -3.70 8.82
C SER A 94 -6.75 -3.16 8.46
N GLN A 95 -7.17 -3.30 7.21
CA GLN A 95 -8.50 -2.90 6.73
C GLN A 95 -9.64 -3.66 7.40
N SER A 96 -9.40 -4.90 7.83
CA SER A 96 -10.36 -5.68 8.61
C SER A 96 -10.30 -5.41 10.13
N GLY A 97 -9.37 -4.56 10.59
CA GLY A 97 -9.15 -4.27 12.02
C GLY A 97 -8.52 -5.43 12.80
N ARG A 98 -7.80 -6.33 12.11
CA ARG A 98 -7.23 -7.57 12.65
C ARG A 98 -5.70 -7.62 12.56
N LEU A 99 -5.06 -6.49 12.23
CA LEU A 99 -3.61 -6.42 12.24
C LEU A 99 -3.15 -5.92 13.61
N ASP A 100 -2.49 -6.80 14.35
CA ASP A 100 -1.79 -6.50 15.60
C ASP A 100 -0.31 -6.89 15.47
N MET A 101 0.48 -6.66 16.52
CA MET A 101 1.92 -6.91 16.49
C MET A 101 2.27 -8.39 16.32
N ASP A 102 1.48 -9.31 16.90
CA ASP A 102 1.70 -10.75 16.78
C ASP A 102 1.48 -11.21 15.33
N MET A 103 0.43 -10.68 14.68
CA MET A 103 0.16 -10.95 13.26
C MET A 103 1.24 -10.36 12.36
N ILE A 104 1.75 -9.16 12.65
CA ILE A 104 2.87 -8.55 11.92
C ILE A 104 4.11 -9.44 12.02
N PHE A 105 4.48 -9.85 13.23
CA PHE A 105 5.63 -10.74 13.47
C PHE A 105 5.46 -12.06 12.72
N SER A 106 4.31 -12.74 12.89
CA SER A 106 4.04 -14.01 12.21
C SER A 106 4.12 -13.91 10.69
N ILE A 107 3.74 -12.77 10.10
CA ILE A 107 3.85 -12.56 8.65
C ILE A 107 5.30 -12.33 8.25
N MET A 108 6.09 -11.59 9.04
CA MET A 108 7.48 -11.25 8.73
C MET A 108 8.41 -12.47 8.80
N THR A 109 8.12 -13.42 9.68
CA THR A 109 8.96 -14.61 9.91
C THR A 109 8.50 -15.86 9.13
N GLU A 110 7.58 -15.71 8.17
CA GLU A 110 7.04 -16.81 7.36
C GLU A 110 7.98 -17.32 6.26
#